data_AF-A0A2Z4L8B4-F1
#
_entry.id   AF-A0A2Z4L8B4-F1
#
_cell.length_a   1.000
_cell.length_b   1.000
_cell.length_c   1.000
_cell.angle_alpha   90.00
_cell.angle_beta   90.00
_cell.angle_gamma   90.00
#
_symmetry.space_group_name_H-M   'P 1'
#
loop_
_entity.id
_entity.type
_entity.pdbx_description
1 polymer ?
#
loop_
_entity_poly.entity_id
_entity_poly.type
_entity_poly.pdbx_seq_one_letter_code
_entity_poly.pdbx_strand_id
1 'polypeptide(L)' 'MKRVIKKELTEKEYSKFIKELLAINEKKGHLPEYIEFDDCRIFKIEYIETIENVNKFILENGRHPENIIIYQQKHNRHIS' A
#
# COMPACT_ATOMS: atom_id res chain seq x y z
N MET A 1 9.61 8.81 -16.03
CA MET A 1 8.40 9.38 -15.41
C MET A 1 8.64 9.51 -13.91
N LYS A 2 8.39 10.67 -13.29
CA LYS A 2 8.51 10.83 -11.84
C LYS A 2 7.34 10.10 -11.16
N ARG A 3 7.63 9.13 -10.30
CA ARG A 3 6.61 8.54 -9.40
C ARG A 3 6.18 9.64 -8.44
N VAL A 4 4.88 9.87 -8.33
CA VAL A 4 4.35 10.84 -7.36
C VAL A 4 4.21 10.11 -6.03
N ILE A 5 4.78 10.67 -4.97
CA ILE A 5 4.60 10.12 -3.62
C ILE A 5 3.17 10.41 -3.19
N LYS A 6 2.45 9.37 -2.81
CA LYS A 6 1.06 9.46 -2.37
C LYS A 6 0.94 9.54 -0.86
N LYS A 7 1.71 8.72 -0.16
CA LYS A 7 1.76 8.67 1.30
C LYS A 7 3.11 8.09 1.72
N GLU A 8 3.64 8.60 2.82
CA GLU A 8 4.79 8.03 3.51
C GLU A 8 4.28 7.47 4.83
N LEU A 9 4.67 6.24 5.14
CA LEU A 9 4.25 5.52 6.34
C LEU A 9 5.48 5.10 7.12
N THR A 10 5.43 5.31 8.43
CA THR A 10 6.35 4.64 9.37
C THR A 10 6.04 3.14 9.41
N GLU A 11 6.97 2.32 9.93
CA GLU A 11 6.73 0.89 10.17
C GLU A 11 5.43 0.64 10.97
N LYS A 12 5.17 1.47 11.99
CA LYS A 12 3.97 1.35 12.83
C LYS A 12 2.69 1.65 12.04
N GLU A 13 2.69 2.69 11.21
CA GLU A 13 1.55 3.03 10.37
C GLU A 13 1.32 1.99 9.29
N TYR A 14 2.39 1.49 8.67
CA TYR A 14 2.31 0.38 7.72
C TYR A 14 1.74 -0.89 8.37
N SER A 15 2.16 -1.23 9.59
CA SER A 15 1.60 -2.36 10.33
C SER A 15 0.10 -2.18 10.59
N LYS A 16 -0.33 -0.97 10.98
CA LYS A 16 -1.76 -0.63 11.15
C LYS A 16 -2.51 -0.77 9.82
N PHE A 17 -1.95 -0.24 8.75
CA PHE A 17 -2.49 -0.32 7.40
C PHE A 17 -2.73 -1.77 6.94
N ILE A 18 -1.74 -2.65 7.14
CA ILE A 18 -1.86 -4.08 6.81
C ILE A 18 -2.93 -4.75 7.67
N LYS A 19 -2.99 -4.45 8.98
CA LYS A 19 -4.03 -4.98 9.86
C LYS A 19 -5.44 -4.61 9.39
N GLU A 20 -5.65 -3.37 8.94
CA GLU A 20 -6.94 -2.95 8.40
C GLU A 20 -7.29 -3.68 7.10
N LEU A 21 -6.32 -3.83 6.18
CA LEU A 21 -6.52 -4.62 4.95
C LEU A 21 -6.90 -6.07 5.25
N LEU A 22 -6.21 -6.71 6.20
CA LEU A 22 -6.47 -8.08 6.62
C LEU A 22 -7.86 -8.20 7.29
N ALA A 23 -8.23 -7.25 8.15
CA ALA A 23 -9.54 -7.22 8.78
C ALA A 23 -10.68 -7.06 7.76
N ILE A 24 -10.47 -6.28 6.70
CA ILE A 24 -11.43 -6.17 5.59
C ILE A 24 -11.50 -7.49 4.81
N ASN A 25 -10.35 -8.10 4.52
CA ASN A 25 -10.29 -9.37 3.80
C ASN A 25 -10.98 -10.50 4.57
N GLU A 26 -10.79 -10.57 5.89
CA GLU A 26 -11.47 -11.55 6.75
C GLU A 26 -13.00 -11.39 6.72
N LYS A 27 -13.49 -10.14 6.72
CA LYS A 27 -14.92 -9.85 6.67
C LYS A 27 -15.56 -10.06 5.29
N LYS A 28 -14.85 -9.74 4.21
CA LYS A 28 -15.39 -9.74 2.83
C LYS A 28 -14.98 -10.97 2.01
N GLY A 29 -14.00 -11.74 2.46
CA GLY A 29 -13.38 -12.85 1.72
C GLY A 29 -12.48 -12.41 0.57
N HIS A 30 -12.24 -11.10 0.39
CA HIS A 30 -11.37 -10.55 -0.64
C HIS A 30 -10.79 -9.19 -0.24
N LEU A 31 -9.63 -8.85 -0.80
CA LEU A 31 -8.99 -7.55 -0.64
C LEU A 31 -9.78 -6.44 -1.36
N PRO A 32 -10.00 -5.28 -0.71
CA PRO A 32 -10.83 -4.21 -1.26
C PRO A 32 -10.16 -3.51 -2.46
N GLU A 33 -10.94 -2.96 -3.39
CA GLU A 33 -10.39 -2.23 -4.56
C GLU A 33 -9.61 -0.97 -4.17
N TYR A 34 -9.97 -0.37 -3.05
CA TYR A 34 -9.22 0.71 -2.40
C TYR A 34 -9.45 0.66 -0.90
N ILE A 35 -8.55 1.30 -0.15
CA ILE A 35 -8.68 1.54 1.28
C ILE A 35 -8.49 3.03 1.54
N GLU A 36 -9.29 3.58 2.45
CA GLU A 36 -9.11 4.95 2.93
C GLU A 36 -8.31 4.87 4.22
N PHE A 37 -7.09 5.40 4.18
CA PHE A 37 -6.17 5.38 5.31
C PHE A 37 -5.61 6.78 5.50
N ASP A 38 -5.87 7.37 6.67
CA ASP A 38 -5.39 8.69 7.07
C ASP A 38 -5.69 9.76 5.99
N ASP A 39 -7.00 9.87 5.67
CA ASP A 39 -7.59 10.74 4.64
C ASP A 39 -7.05 10.54 3.21
N CYS A 40 -6.31 9.46 2.97
CA CYS A 40 -5.77 9.12 1.67
C CYS A 40 -6.41 7.84 1.13
N ARG A 41 -7.02 7.94 -0.06
CA ARG A 41 -7.54 6.78 -0.79
C ARG A 41 -6.41 6.06 -1.50
N ILE A 42 -6.03 4.87 -1.04
CA ILE A 42 -4.99 4.04 -1.64
C ILE A 42 -5.66 2.90 -2.41
N PHE A 43 -5.42 2.82 -3.71
CA PHE A 43 -5.95 1.80 -4.59
C PHE A 43 -5.20 0.48 -4.42
N LYS A 44 -5.86 -0.62 -4.78
CA LYS A 44 -5.31 -1.97 -4.75
C LYS A 44 -3.97 -2.09 -5.43
N ILE A 45 -3.84 -1.52 -6.62
CA ILE A 45 -2.58 -1.58 -7.35
C ILE A 45 -1.43 -0.86 -6.61
N GLU A 46 -1.73 0.21 -5.87
CA GLU A 46 -0.73 1.01 -5.14
C GLU A 46 -0.29 0.29 -3.86
N TYR A 47 -1.24 -0.27 -3.09
CA TYR A 47 -0.89 -0.97 -1.87
C TYR A 47 -0.27 -2.34 -2.11
N ILE A 48 -0.67 -3.06 -3.17
CA ILE A 48 -0.05 -4.35 -3.52
C ILE A 48 1.41 -4.11 -3.91
N GLU A 49 1.68 -3.14 -4.78
CA GLU A 49 3.05 -2.79 -5.16
C GLU A 49 3.89 -2.37 -3.93
N THR A 50 3.28 -1.62 -3.01
CA THR A 50 3.94 -1.25 -1.74
C THR A 50 4.28 -2.49 -0.91
N ILE A 51 3.34 -3.42 -0.74
CA ILE A 51 3.54 -4.66 0.01
C ILE A 51 4.65 -5.50 -0.62
N GLU A 52 4.66 -5.64 -1.95
CA GLU A 52 5.70 -6.37 -2.66
C GLU A 52 7.08 -5.73 -2.47
N ASN A 53 7.18 -4.40 -2.56
CA ASN A 53 8.44 -3.68 -2.33
C ASN A 53 8.94 -3.85 -0.88
N VAL A 54 8.05 -3.78 0.11
CA VAL A 54 8.41 -3.99 1.51
C VAL A 54 8.87 -5.42 1.76
N ASN A 55 8.14 -6.41 1.22
CA ASN A 55 8.51 -7.82 1.33
C ASN A 55 9.87 -8.10 0.68
N LYS A 56 10.11 -7.55 -0.51
CA LYS A 56 11.39 -7.65 -1.19
C LYS A 56 12.51 -7.05 -0.35
N PHE A 57 12.30 -5.86 0.22
CA PHE A 57 13.28 -5.22 1.09
C PHE A 57 13.61 -6.08 2.31
N ILE A 58 12.60 -6.67 2.96
CA ILE A 58 12.77 -7.57 4.11
C ILE A 58 13.57 -8.80 3.72
N LEU A 59 13.26 -9.43 2.58
CA LEU A 59 13.99 -10.59 2.08
C LEU A 59 15.45 -10.27 1.76
N GLU A 60 15.74 -9.09 1.22
CA GLU A 60 17.09 -8.67 0.84
C GLU A 60 17.94 -8.22 2.04
N ASN A 61 17.33 -7.58 3.05
CA ASN A 61 18.06 -6.91 4.13
C ASN A 61 17.88 -7.56 5.51
N GLY A 62 16.95 -8.50 5.66
CA GLY A 62 16.62 -9.14 6.95
C GLY A 62 16.01 -8.20 7.99
N ARG A 63 15.56 -7.01 7.58
CA ARG A 63 14.94 -6.00 8.46
C ARG A 63 13.83 -5.24 7.76
N HIS A 64 12.94 -4.64 8.54
CA HIS A 64 11.89 -3.78 8.00
C HIS A 64 12.47 -2.44 7.48
N PRO A 65 11.89 -1.87 6.41
CA PRO A 65 12.22 -0.52 5.98
C PRO A 65 11.75 0.51 7.03
N GLU A 66 12.60 1.50 7.32
CA GLU A 66 12.27 2.56 8.30
C GLU A 66 11.11 3.44 7.81
N ASN A 67 11.08 3.72 6.50
CA ASN A 67 10.04 4.48 5.84
C ASN A 67 9.50 3.71 4.64
N ILE A 68 8.17 3.55 4.59
CA ILE A 68 7.45 2.91 3.50
C ILE A 68 6.79 4.00 2.66
N ILE A 69 7.13 4.06 1.37
CA ILE A 69 6.57 5.05 0.45
C ILE A 69 5.54 4.36 -0.43
N ILE A 70 4.31 4.87 -0.38
CA ILE A 70 3.24 4.51 -1.31
C ILE A 70 3.30 5.46 -2.48
N TYR A 71 3.51 4.93 -3.67
CA TYR A 71 3.53 5.71 -4.90
C TYR A 71 2.14 5.78 -5.52
N GLN A 72 1.78 6.95 -6.03
CA GLN A 72 0.57 7.12 -6.80
C GLN A 72 0.75 6.44 -8.15
N GLN A 73 -0.10 5.46 -8.43
CA GLN A 73 -0.22 4.93 -9.77
C GLN A 73 -1.16 5.84 -10.55
N LYS A 74 -0.71 6.33 -11.72
CA LYS A 74 -1.63 6.94 -12.67
C LYS A 74 -2.58 5.83 -13.12
N HIS A 75 -3.77 5.78 -12.53
CA HIS A 75 -4.90 5.17 -13.21
C HIS A 75 -5.04 5.96 -14.51
N ASN A 76 -4.54 5.41 -15.62
CA ASN A 76 -5.10 5.76 -16.90
C ASN A 76 -6.57 5.37 -16.80
N ARG A 77 -7.42 6.33 -16.42
CA ARG A 77 -8.82 6.29 -16.79
C ARG A 77 -8.78 6.18 -18.30
N HIS A 78 -8.90 4.96 -18.82
CA HIS A 78 -9.43 4.75 -20.15
C HIS A 78 -10.87 5.25 -20.03
N ILE A 79 -11.03 6.55 -20.30
CA ILE A 79 -12.31 7.14 -20.62
C ILE A 79 -12.55 6.65 -22.04
N SER A 80 -13.23 5.51 -22.15
CA SER A 80 -13.86 5.07 -23.39
C SER A 80 -15.33 5.48 -23.34
#